data_AF-A0A502FQU6-F1
#
_entry.id   AF-A0A502FQU6-F1
#
_cell.length_a   1.000
_cell.length_b   1.000
_cell.length_c   1.000
_cell.angle_alpha   90.00
_cell.angle_beta   90.00
_cell.angle_gamma   90.00
#
_symmetry.space_group_name_H-M   'P 1'
#
loop_
_entity.id
_entity.type
_entity.pdbx_description
1 polymer ?
#
loop_
_entity_poly.entity_id
_entity_poly.type
_entity_poly.pdbx_seq_one_letter_code
_entity_poly.pdbx_strand_id
1 'polypeptide(L)' 'MADRKRSRWLVRDVIDIDDDANARFWTGVFQVSELDLATAVMLVGADAKEVAKFLGDAARTYKGDHLYGS' A
#
# COMPACT_ATOMS: atom_id res chain seq x y z
N MET A 1 -19.06 12.91 -23.25
CA MET A 1 -18.92 11.48 -22.89
C MET A 1 -17.71 11.34 -21.97
N ALA A 2 -17.84 11.72 -20.71
CA ALA A 2 -16.80 11.60 -19.69
C ALA A 2 -17.42 10.90 -18.48
N ASP A 3 -16.61 10.35 -17.57
CA ASP A 3 -17.05 9.80 -16.28
C ASP A 3 -17.55 8.33 -16.22
N ARG A 4 -16.98 7.43 -17.04
CA ARG A 4 -17.17 5.96 -16.83
C ARG A 4 -15.89 5.19 -16.48
N LYS A 5 -14.80 5.89 -16.16
CA LYS A 5 -13.51 5.28 -15.73
C LYS A 5 -13.24 5.39 -14.22
N ARG A 6 -13.92 6.29 -13.49
CA ARG A 6 -13.57 6.63 -12.10
C ARG A 6 -13.84 5.56 -11.04
N SER A 7 -14.48 4.45 -11.39
CA SER A 7 -14.95 3.48 -10.37
C SER A 7 -14.48 2.04 -10.60
N ARG A 8 -13.68 1.78 -11.65
CA ARG A 8 -13.28 0.39 -11.97
C ARG A 8 -12.05 -0.08 -11.17
N TRP A 9 -11.27 0.84 -10.61
CA TRP A 9 -10.14 0.52 -9.74
C TRP A 9 -10.56 0.23 -8.30
N LEU A 10 -11.71 0.75 -7.84
CA LEU A 10 -12.31 0.38 -6.53
C LEU A 10 -12.69 -1.11 -6.41
N VAL A 11 -12.70 -1.85 -7.53
CA VAL A 11 -13.02 -3.28 -7.60
C VAL A 11 -11.76 -4.14 -7.85
N ARG A 12 -10.60 -3.52 -8.00
CA ARG A 12 -9.35 -4.24 -8.27
C ARG A 12 -8.47 -4.17 -7.03
N ASP A 13 -8.05 -5.33 -6.53
CA ASP A 13 -7.00 -5.51 -5.52
C ASP A 13 -5.61 -5.05 -6.06
N VAL A 14 -5.57 -4.01 -6.88
CA VAL A 14 -4.38 -3.52 -7.59
C VAL A 14 -4.16 -2.06 -7.22
N ILE A 15 -2.94 -1.78 -6.77
CA ILE A 15 -2.44 -0.46 -6.40
C ILE A 15 -1.81 0.17 -7.65
N ASP A 16 -2.39 1.26 -8.10
CA ASP A 16 -1.87 2.06 -9.20
C ASP A 16 -1.25 3.33 -8.61
N ILE A 17 0.09 3.38 -8.58
CA ILE A 17 0.85 4.52 -8.03
C ILE A 17 0.85 5.72 -8.97
N ASP A 18 0.51 5.53 -10.25
CA ASP A 18 0.42 6.62 -11.23
C ASP A 18 -0.96 7.31 -11.21
N ASP A 19 -1.96 6.71 -10.55
CA ASP A 19 -3.27 7.32 -10.27
C ASP A 19 -3.30 7.90 -8.85
N ASP A 20 -3.18 9.23 -8.74
CA ASP A 20 -3.23 9.97 -7.48
C ASP A 20 -4.41 9.58 -6.58
N ALA A 21 -5.59 9.31 -7.15
CA ALA A 21 -6.77 8.96 -6.36
C ALA A 21 -6.66 7.54 -5.79
N ASN A 22 -6.07 6.61 -6.54
CA ASN A 22 -5.81 5.24 -6.12
C ASN A 22 -4.70 5.19 -5.06
N ALA A 23 -3.58 5.89 -5.30
CA ALA A 23 -2.49 6.02 -4.36
C ALA A 23 -2.96 6.59 -3.02
N ARG A 24 -3.71 7.69 -3.03
CA ARG A 24 -4.28 8.30 -1.80
C ARG A 24 -5.27 7.40 -1.07
N PHE A 25 -6.04 6.61 -1.81
CA PHE A 25 -6.95 5.64 -1.21
C PHE A 25 -6.14 4.58 -0.43
N TRP A 26 -5.13 3.98 -1.06
CA TRP A 26 -4.33 2.92 -0.43
C TRP A 26 -3.40 3.40 0.67
N THR A 27 -2.81 4.60 0.58
CA THR A 27 -2.06 5.17 1.69
C THR A 27 -2.95 5.40 2.91
N GLY A 28 -4.21 5.81 2.69
CA GLY A 28 -5.22 5.89 3.75
C GLY A 28 -5.59 4.53 4.35
N VAL A 29 -5.75 3.51 3.52
CA VAL A 29 -6.06 2.13 3.95
C VAL A 29 -4.92 1.52 4.77
N PHE A 30 -3.69 1.65 4.31
CA PHE A 30 -2.51 1.08 4.97
C PHE A 30 -1.92 1.98 6.06
N GLN A 31 -2.37 3.23 6.15
CA GLN A 31 -1.85 4.25 7.08
C GLN A 31 -0.34 4.47 6.92
N VAL A 32 0.16 4.47 5.68
CA VAL A 32 1.57 4.69 5.33
C VAL A 32 1.74 5.92 4.44
N SER A 33 2.97 6.41 4.30
CA SER A 33 3.26 7.49 3.35
C SER A 33 3.16 7.02 1.90
N GLU A 34 2.97 7.95 0.96
CA GLU A 34 3.00 7.65 -0.49
C GLU A 34 4.34 7.03 -0.90
N LEU A 35 5.44 7.46 -0.28
CA LEU A 35 6.78 6.90 -0.53
C LEU A 35 6.91 5.45 -0.07
N ASP A 36 6.38 5.12 1.12
CA ASP A 36 6.41 3.76 1.66
C ASP A 36 5.53 2.83 0.81
N LEU A 37 4.36 3.33 0.38
CA LEU A 37 3.47 2.60 -0.51
C LEU A 37 4.15 2.32 -1.86
N ALA A 38 4.77 3.33 -2.47
CA ALA A 38 5.50 3.18 -3.73
C ALA A 38 6.66 2.19 -3.57
N THR A 39 7.39 2.26 -2.46
CA THR A 39 8.49 1.34 -2.16
C THR A 39 7.98 -0.09 -2.03
N ALA A 40 6.89 -0.31 -1.30
CA ALA A 40 6.29 -1.63 -1.15
C ALA A 40 5.82 -2.19 -2.51
N VAL A 41 5.14 -1.36 -3.31
CA VAL A 41 4.72 -1.74 -4.67
C VAL A 41 5.92 -2.09 -5.56
N MET A 42 7.04 -1.36 -5.46
CA MET A 42 8.26 -1.67 -6.20
C MET A 42 8.89 -3.00 -5.77
N LEU A 43 8.76 -3.40 -4.51
CA LEU A 43 9.36 -4.61 -3.96
C LEU A 43 8.54 -5.88 -4.21
N VAL A 44 7.22 -5.83 -4.02
CA VAL A 44 6.33 -7.01 -4.10
C VAL A 44 5.33 -6.95 -5.25
N GLY A 45 5.29 -5.86 -6.00
CA GLY A 45 4.36 -5.62 -7.10
C GLY A 45 3.10 -4.86 -6.68
N ALA A 46 2.26 -4.58 -7.66
CA ALA A 46 1.05 -3.78 -7.50
C ALA A 46 -0.13 -4.52 -6.83
N ASP A 47 0.03 -5.77 -6.39
CA ASP A 47 -1.06 -6.50 -5.72
C ASP A 47 -1.24 -6.03 -4.28
N ALA A 48 -2.45 -5.59 -3.94
CA ALA A 48 -2.73 -5.01 -2.64
C ALA A 48 -2.59 -6.00 -1.48
N LYS A 49 -2.80 -7.31 -1.71
CA LYS A 49 -2.64 -8.33 -0.65
C LYS A 49 -1.18 -8.59 -0.36
N GLU A 50 -0.35 -8.67 -1.39
CA GLU A 50 1.10 -8.81 -1.22
C GLU A 50 1.71 -7.56 -0.57
N VAL A 51 1.28 -6.37 -0.98
CA VAL A 51 1.71 -5.10 -0.35
C VAL A 51 1.26 -5.03 1.11
N ALA A 52 0.01 -5.39 1.42
CA ALA A 52 -0.48 -5.43 2.80
C ALA A 52 0.32 -6.39 3.68
N LYS A 53 0.67 -7.57 3.14
CA LYS A 53 1.48 -8.56 3.84
C LYS A 53 2.88 -8.04 4.09
N PHE A 54 3.52 -7.45 3.07
CA PHE A 54 4.86 -6.85 3.20
C PHE A 54 4.89 -5.73 4.24
N LEU A 55 3.94 -4.79 4.17
CA LEU A 55 3.84 -3.68 5.13
C LEU A 55 3.50 -4.17 6.55
N GLY A 56 2.64 -5.20 6.67
CA GLY A 56 2.31 -5.83 7.94
C GLY A 56 3.49 -6.55 8.60
N ASP A 57 4.27 -7.29 7.81
CA ASP A 57 5.49 -7.97 8.27
C ASP A 57 6.60 -6.96 8.61
N ALA A 58 6.73 -5.87 7.84
CA ALA A 58 7.63 -4.77 8.14
C ALA A 58 7.27 -4.08 9.46
N ALA A 59 5.98 -3.76 9.69
CA ALA A 59 5.51 -3.18 10.95
C ALA A 59 5.75 -4.10 12.15
N ARG A 60 5.65 -5.42 11.96
CA ARG A 60 5.93 -6.42 13.00
C ARG A 60 7.42 -6.51 13.32
N THR A 61 8.27 -6.38 12.32
CA THR A 61 9.73 -6.36 12.47
C THR A 61 10.17 -5.11 13.26
N TYR A 62 9.64 -3.93 12.92
CA TYR A 62 9.94 -2.69 13.67
C TYR A 62 9.44 -2.70 15.13
N LYS A 63 8.33 -3.39 15.44
CA LYS A 63 7.88 -3.58 16.84
C LYS A 63 8.66 -4.66 17.59
N GLY A 64 9.34 -5.57 16.89
CA GLY A 64 10.11 -6.66 17.46
C GLY A 64 11.49 -6.26 17.98
N ASP A 65 12.10 -5.21 17.43
CA ASP A 65 13.46 -4.76 17.80
C ASP A 65 13.53 -3.86 19.05
N HIS A 66 12.40 -3.52 19.67
CA HIS A 66 12.38 -2.76 20.93
C HIS A 66 12.38 -3.63 22.20
N LEU A 67 12.60 -4.95 22.08
CA LEU A 67 12.57 -5.89 23.22
C LEU A 67 13.81 -6.78 23.36
N TYR A 68 15.01 -6.27 23.05
CA TYR A 68 16.26 -6.77 23.63
C TYR A 68 17.09 -5.61 24.19
N GLY A 69 16.53 -4.98 25.22
CA GLY A 69 17.27 -4.16 26.18
C GLY A 69 16.96 -4.68 27.59
N SER A 70 17.69 -5.70 28.04
CA SER A 70 17.90 -6.06 29.44
C SER A 70 19.05 -7.06 29.53
#